data_AF-A0A8S0SKF2-F1
#
_entry.id   AF-A0A8S0SKF2-F1
#
_cell.length_a   1.000
_cell.length_b   1.000
_cell.length_c   1.000
_cell.angle_alpha   90.00
_cell.angle_beta   90.00
_cell.angle_gamma   90.00
#
_symmetry.space_group_name_H-M   'P 1'
#
loop_
_entity.id
_entity.type
_entity.pdbx_description
1 polymer ?
#
loop_
_entity_poly.entity_id
_entity_poly.type
_entity_poly.pdbx_seq_one_letter_code
_entity_poly.pdbx_strand_id
1 'polypeptide(L)' 'MSPQGGSKCFDDDGLLNRTGTVWTASSHIITAVIGFGILSLTWATAQLGWLDGPSLMILFAVLTLPK' A
#
# COMPACT_ATOMS: atom_id res chain seq x y z
N MET A 1 -7.14 -45.65 24.33
CA MET A 1 -7.24 -44.53 23.37
C MET A 1 -6.71 -43.28 24.04
N SER A 2 -5.57 -42.76 23.59
CA SER A 2 -5.05 -41.46 24.03
C SER A 2 -5.43 -40.40 22.99
N PRO A 3 -6.11 -39.31 23.36
CA PRO A 3 -6.40 -38.23 22.43
C PRO A 3 -5.18 -37.31 22.42
N GLN A 4 -4.25 -37.53 21.49
CA GLN A 4 -3.20 -36.55 21.21
C GLN A 4 -3.68 -35.65 20.08
N GLY A 5 -4.41 -34.60 20.46
CA GLY A 5 -4.70 -33.44 19.62
C GLY A 5 -3.42 -32.63 19.35
N GLY A 6 -2.45 -33.21 18.68
CA GLY A 6 -1.23 -32.55 18.18
C GLY A 6 -1.52 -31.90 16.84
N SER A 7 -2.19 -30.75 16.86
CA SER A 7 -2.47 -29.94 15.66
C SER A 7 -1.17 -29.42 15.04
N LYS A 8 -0.57 -30.20 14.12
CA LYS A 8 0.33 -29.79 13.02
C LYS A 8 1.22 -28.57 13.32
N CYS A 9 2.20 -28.72 14.23
CA CYS A 9 3.20 -27.68 14.52
C CYS A 9 4.47 -27.78 13.64
N PHE A 10 4.51 -28.68 12.67
CA PHE A 10 5.66 -28.93 11.79
C PHE A 10 5.25 -28.73 10.32
N ASP A 11 6.10 -28.05 9.57
CA ASP A 11 5.99 -27.91 8.10
C ASP A 11 6.34 -29.27 7.45
N ASP A 12 6.09 -29.46 6.15
CA ASP A 12 6.24 -30.77 5.46
C ASP A 12 7.68 -31.35 5.60
N ASP A 13 8.66 -30.48 5.87
CA ASP A 13 10.08 -30.79 6.06
C ASP A 13 10.50 -31.10 7.51
N GLY A 14 9.58 -31.13 8.49
CA GLY A 14 9.89 -31.44 9.89
C GLY A 14 10.57 -30.31 10.68
N LEU A 15 10.66 -29.10 10.11
CA LEU A 15 11.17 -27.91 10.78
C LEU A 15 10.05 -27.15 11.51
N LEU A 16 10.40 -26.44 12.58
CA LEU A 16 9.54 -25.46 13.25
C LEU A 16 9.10 -24.41 12.20
N ASN A 17 7.79 -24.38 11.91
CA ASN A 17 7.19 -23.51 10.91
C ASN A 17 7.73 -22.07 11.03
N ARG A 18 8.43 -21.58 10.01
CA ARG A 18 8.74 -20.15 9.89
C ARG A 18 7.48 -19.44 9.43
N THR A 19 6.56 -19.23 10.36
CA THR A 19 5.28 -18.56 10.12
C THR A 19 5.52 -17.07 9.86
N GLY A 20 6.00 -16.73 8.66
CA GLY A 20 5.79 -15.41 8.09
C GLY A 20 4.31 -15.25 7.81
N THR A 21 3.54 -14.82 8.80
CA THR A 21 2.10 -14.62 8.62
C THR A 21 1.86 -13.60 7.51
N VAL A 22 0.75 -13.76 6.77
CA VAL A 22 0.29 -12.76 5.78
C VAL A 22 0.24 -11.34 6.35
N TRP A 23 0.07 -11.22 7.67
CA TRP A 23 0.15 -9.98 8.44
C TRP A 23 1.53 -9.30 8.38
N THR A 24 2.61 -10.04 8.63
CA THR A 24 3.98 -9.51 8.54
C THR A 24 4.38 -9.20 7.09
N ALA A 25 3.94 -10.02 6.13
CA ALA A 25 4.17 -9.72 4.71
C ALA A 25 3.43 -8.45 4.27
N SER A 26 2.17 -8.28 4.68
CA SER A 26 1.37 -7.08 4.39
C SER A 26 2.00 -5.83 4.97
N SER A 27 2.46 -5.88 6.22
CA SER A 27 3.13 -4.74 6.85
C SER A 27 4.42 -4.34 6.13
N HIS A 28 5.19 -5.32 5.63
CA HIS A 28 6.39 -5.06 4.82
C HIS A 28 6.07 -4.41 3.48
N ILE A 29 4.98 -4.79 2.83
CA ILE A 29 4.54 -4.17 1.58
C ILE A 29 4.08 -2.72 1.82
N ILE A 30 3.31 -2.48 2.88
CA ILE A 30 2.81 -1.13 3.21
C ILE A 30 3.97 -0.20 3.59
N THR A 31 4.91 -0.65 4.42
CA THR A 31 6.08 0.16 4.78
C THR A 31 6.99 0.42 3.56
N ALA A 32 7.12 -0.55 2.65
CA ALA A 32 7.85 -0.36 1.40
C ALA A 32 7.16 0.65 0.47
N VAL A 33 5.83 0.60 0.36
CA VAL A 33 5.02 1.56 -0.43
C VAL A 33 5.02 2.96 0.21
N ILE A 34 5.02 3.09 1.53
CA ILE A 34 5.18 4.40 2.18
C ILE A 34 6.63 4.88 2.04
N GLY A 35 7.64 4.02 2.06
CA GLY A 35 9.02 4.43 1.83
C GLY A 35 9.28 4.93 0.41
N PHE A 36 8.86 4.16 -0.59
CA PHE A 36 9.17 4.41 -2.02
C PHE A 36 8.01 5.05 -2.80
N GLY A 37 6.78 4.70 -2.46
CA GLY A 37 5.58 5.13 -3.18
C GLY A 37 5.19 6.57 -2.91
N ILE A 38 5.21 7.06 -1.67
CA ILE A 38 4.89 8.48 -1.43
C ILE A 38 5.94 9.42 -2.02
N LEU A 39 7.21 9.00 -2.15
CA LEU A 39 8.25 9.79 -2.82
C LEU A 39 7.96 9.94 -4.31
N SER A 40 7.55 8.87 -4.98
CA SER A 40 7.12 8.90 -6.39
C SER A 40 5.82 9.68 -6.57
N LEU A 41 4.88 9.56 -5.62
CA LEU A 41 3.64 10.33 -5.63
C LEU A 41 3.92 11.82 -5.43
N THR A 42 4.76 12.22 -4.48
CA THR A 42 5.10 13.64 -4.27
C THR A 42 5.86 14.22 -5.43
N TRP A 43 6.72 13.46 -6.11
CA TRP A 43 7.38 13.89 -7.33
C TRP A 43 6.39 14.06 -8.50
N ALA A 44 5.48 13.10 -8.67
CA ALA A 44 4.39 13.21 -9.63
C ALA A 44 3.48 14.39 -9.29
N THR A 45 3.15 14.62 -8.02
CA THR A 45 2.37 15.76 -7.52
C THR A 45 3.15 17.07 -7.58
N ALA A 46 4.48 17.07 -7.59
CA ALA A 46 5.26 18.29 -7.84
C ALA A 46 5.22 18.67 -9.33
N GLN A 47 5.25 17.69 -10.23
CA GLN A 47 5.00 17.91 -11.66
C GLN A 47 3.53 18.28 -11.93
N LEU A 48 2.59 17.60 -11.27
CA LEU A 48 1.16 17.89 -11.34
C LEU A 48 0.77 19.16 -10.59
N GLY A 49 1.53 19.62 -9.59
CA GLY A 49 1.25 20.83 -8.82
C GLY A 49 1.40 22.09 -9.66
N TRP A 50 2.30 22.04 -10.64
CA TRP A 50 2.34 23.04 -11.71
C TRP A 50 1.13 22.95 -12.65
N LEU A 51 0.49 21.78 -12.77
CA LEU A 51 -0.80 21.59 -13.44
C LEU A 51 -2.02 21.85 -12.53
N ASP A 52 -1.91 21.73 -11.22
CA ASP A 52 -3.03 21.81 -10.26
C ASP A 52 -3.47 23.27 -10.11
N GLY A 53 -2.51 24.21 -10.09
CA GLY A 53 -2.77 25.64 -10.16
C GLY A 53 -3.55 26.04 -11.42
N PRO A 54 -3.04 25.77 -12.64
CA PRO A 54 -3.77 25.98 -13.88
C PRO A 54 -5.07 25.18 -13.98
N SER A 55 -5.13 23.94 -13.47
CA SER A 55 -6.34 23.11 -13.49
C SER A 55 -7.45 23.74 -12.69
N LEU A 56 -7.15 24.22 -11.47
CA LEU A 56 -8.15 24.90 -10.64
C LEU A 56 -8.53 26.26 -11.23
N MET A 57 -7.59 27.00 -11.82
CA MET A 57 -7.89 28.27 -12.52
C MET A 57 -8.79 28.05 -13.74
N ILE A 58 -8.50 27.04 -14.58
CA ILE A 58 -9.28 26.73 -15.79
C ILE A 58 -10.67 26.19 -15.41
N LEU A 59 -10.74 25.30 -14.42
CA LEU A 59 -12.01 24.81 -13.90
C LEU A 59 -12.87 25.96 -13.37
N PHE A 60 -12.29 26.85 -12.57
CA PHE A 60 -12.98 28.03 -12.07
C PHE A 60 -13.42 28.97 -13.20
N ALA A 61 -12.60 29.16 -14.23
CA ALA A 61 -12.96 29.95 -15.41
C ALA A 61 -14.15 29.35 -16.14
N VAL A 62 -14.17 28.04 -16.42
CA VAL A 62 -15.30 27.35 -17.07
C VAL A 62 -16.57 27.41 -16.22
N LEU A 63 -16.46 27.25 -14.91
CA LEU A 63 -17.59 27.37 -13.97
C LEU A 63 -18.09 28.82 -13.80
N THR A 64 -17.25 29.82 -14.05
CA THR A 64 -17.59 31.26 -13.98
C THR A 64 -18.03 31.84 -15.33
N LEU A 65 -17.77 31.13 -16.43
CA LEU A 65 -18.24 31.44 -17.77
C LEU A 65 -19.63 30.86 -18.17
N PRO A 66 -20.61 30.56 -17.28
CA PRO A 66 -21.98 30.33 -17.72
C PRO A 66 -22.70 31.69 -17.83
N LYS A 67 -22.30 32.48 -18.83
CA LYS A 67 -23.11 33.53 -19.44
C LYS A 67 -22.53 33.93 -20.79
#